data_AF-A0A348T1C4-F1
#
_entry.id   AF-A0A348T1C4-F1
#
_cell.length_a   1.000
_cell.length_b   1.000
_cell.length_c   1.000
_cell.angle_alpha   90.00
_cell.angle_beta   90.00
_cell.angle_gamma   90.00
#
_symmetry.space_group_name_H-M   'P 1'
#
loop_
_entity.id
_entity.type
_entity.pdbx_description
1 polymer ?
#
loop_
_entity_poly.entity_id
_entity_poly.type
_entity_poly.pdbx_seq_one_letter_code
_entity_poly.pdbx_strand_id
1 'polypeptide(L)' 'MKYKHLSYSDRQEMEKLYLQGWHMNDIAAKLGVSLATVYHERARGDTGQMDANGRGGYSAELAQSKIYARRQELQERH' A
#
# COMPACT_ATOMS: atom_id res chain seq x y z
N MET A 1 -12.81 12.94 9.92
CA MET A 1 -11.37 12.81 9.55
C MET A 1 -11.25 12.96 8.05
N LYS A 2 -10.33 13.79 7.53
CA LYS A 2 -10.08 13.88 6.08
C LYS A 2 -9.37 12.60 5.64
N TYR A 3 -9.93 11.89 4.66
CA TYR A 3 -9.30 10.71 4.07
C TYR A 3 -8.04 11.16 3.31
N LYS A 4 -6.84 10.89 3.86
CA LYS A 4 -5.59 11.08 3.14
C LYS A 4 -5.46 9.96 2.11
N HIS A 5 -5.37 10.31 0.83
CA HIS A 5 -4.95 9.39 -0.20
C HIS A 5 -3.44 9.21 -0.13
N LEU A 6 -2.98 7.95 -0.10
CA LEU A 6 -1.55 7.65 -0.18
C LEU A 6 -1.01 8.07 -1.55
N SER A 7 0.01 8.92 -1.56
CA SER A 7 0.79 9.22 -2.76
C SER A 7 1.69 8.02 -3.12
N TYR A 8 2.35 8.07 -4.27
CA TYR A 8 3.34 7.04 -4.60
C TYR A 8 4.52 7.05 -3.61
N SER A 9 4.96 8.24 -3.15
CA SER A 9 6.01 8.34 -2.14
C SER A 9 5.58 7.74 -0.79
N ASP A 10 4.32 7.93 -0.39
CA ASP A 10 3.80 7.29 0.84
C ASP A 10 3.80 5.75 0.69
N ARG A 11 3.53 5.22 -0.52
CA ARG A 11 3.58 3.76 -0.78
C ARG A 11 5.01 3.22 -0.71
N GLN A 12 5.98 3.94 -1.25
CA GLN A 12 7.40 3.56 -1.17
C GLN A 12 7.91 3.58 0.26
N GLU A 13 7.50 4.58 1.06
CA GLU A 13 7.85 4.63 2.48
C GLU A 13 7.19 3.47 3.25
N MET A 14 5.92 3.16 2.96
CA MET A 14 5.25 1.97 3.53
C MET A 14 6.01 0.68 3.21
N GLU A 15 6.43 0.48 1.96
CA GLU A 15 7.17 -0.71 1.52
C GLU A 15 8.49 -0.85 2.27
N LYS A 16 9.26 0.23 2.34
CA LYS A 16 10.53 0.28 3.08
C LYS A 16 10.35 -0.10 4.55
N LEU A 17 9.39 0.52 5.24
CA LEU A 17 9.13 0.25 6.67
C LEU A 17 8.64 -1.19 6.88
N TYR A 18 7.79 -1.69 5.99
CA TYR A 18 7.25 -3.04 6.05
C TYR A 18 8.36 -4.10 5.89
N LEU A 19 9.28 -3.90 4.93
CA LEU A 19 10.45 -4.77 4.74
C LEU A 19 11.42 -4.72 5.93
N GLN A 20 11.51 -3.58 6.61
CA GLN A 20 12.24 -3.44 7.88
C GLN A 20 11.55 -4.13 9.07
N GLY A 21 10.40 -4.77 8.87
CA GLY A 21 9.68 -5.52 9.89
C GLY A 21 8.76 -4.67 10.77
N TRP A 22 8.58 -3.38 10.47
CA TRP A 22 7.71 -2.50 11.26
C TRP A 22 6.27 -3.03 11.31
N HIS A 23 5.59 -2.80 12.43
CA HIS A 23 4.19 -3.19 12.55
C HIS A 23 3.29 -2.22 11.78
N MET A 24 2.16 -2.74 11.27
CA MET A 24 1.19 -1.95 10.49
C MET A 24 0.65 -0.73 11.26
N ASN A 25 0.55 -0.82 12.59
CA ASN A 25 0.15 0.29 13.47
C ASN A 25 1.18 1.42 13.45
N ASP A 26 2.47 1.09 13.55
CA ASP A 26 3.56 2.08 13.57
C ASP A 26 3.70 2.75 12.19
N ILE A 27 3.53 1.97 11.12
CA ILE A 27 3.48 2.47 9.75
C ILE A 27 2.31 3.44 9.58
N ALA A 28 1.12 3.10 10.08
CA ALA A 28 -0.06 3.97 10.00
C ALA A 28 0.18 5.31 10.73
N ALA A 29 0.73 5.24 11.95
CA ALA A 29 1.10 6.43 12.73
C ALA A 29 2.15 7.28 12.00
N LYS A 30 3.19 6.64 11.43
CA LYS A 30 4.26 7.31 10.68
C LYS A 30 3.75 8.02 9.43
N LEU A 31 2.83 7.42 8.70
CA LEU A 31 2.25 7.97 7.46
C LEU A 31 1.09 8.95 7.70
N GLY A 32 0.60 9.04 8.94
CA GLY A 32 -0.55 9.87 9.31
C GLY A 32 -1.87 9.38 8.71
N VAL A 33 -2.04 8.05 8.58
CA VAL A 33 -3.24 7.42 8.02
C VAL A 33 -3.86 6.44 9.02
N SER A 34 -5.08 5.98 8.73
CA SER A 34 -5.72 4.94 9.55
C SER A 34 -5.07 3.58 9.32
N LEU A 35 -5.11 2.71 10.33
CA LEU A 35 -4.66 1.33 10.20
C LEU A 35 -5.37 0.59 9.06
N ALA A 36 -6.67 0.82 8.88
CA ALA A 36 -7.45 0.24 7.79
C ALA A 36 -6.89 0.65 6.41
N THR A 37 -6.46 1.90 6.26
CA THR A 37 -5.80 2.37 5.04
C THR A 37 -4.54 1.57 4.72
N VAL A 38 -3.72 1.25 5.72
CA VAL A 38 -2.50 0.45 5.54
C VAL A 38 -2.84 -0.99 5.15
N TYR A 39 -3.85 -1.61 5.77
CA TYR A 39 -4.30 -2.95 5.37
C TYR A 39 -4.83 -3.02 3.94
N HIS A 40 -5.66 -2.06 3.54
CA HIS A 40 -6.18 -2.00 2.17
C HIS A 40 -5.07 -1.73 1.15
N GLU A 41 -4.11 -0.86 1.49
CA GLU A 41 -2.96 -0.61 0.63
C GLU A 41 -2.09 -1.87 0.49
N ARG A 42 -1.81 -2.58 1.61
CA ARG A 42 -1.06 -3.83 1.58
C ARG A 42 -1.75 -4.87 0.69
N ALA A 43 -3.06 -5.06 0.85
CA ALA A 43 -3.83 -6.00 0.02
C ALA A 43 -3.79 -5.61 -1.46
N ARG A 44 -3.77 -4.31 -1.78
CA ARG A 44 -3.60 -3.85 -3.16
C ARG A 44 -2.21 -4.22 -3.68
N GLY A 45 -1.15 -3.98 -2.92
CA GLY A 45 0.23 -4.31 -3.29
C GLY A 45 0.66 -5.75 -3.03
N ASP A 46 -0.26 -6.66 -2.72
CA ASP A 46 0.08 -8.04 -2.38
C ASP A 46 0.79 -8.74 -3.55
N THR A 47 2.01 -9.22 -3.29
CA THR A 47 2.87 -9.89 -4.28
C THR A 47 2.55 -11.39 -4.40
N GLY A 48 1.76 -11.95 -3.48
CA GLY A 48 1.46 -13.39 -3.43
C GLY A 48 2.62 -14.25 -2.93
N GLN A 49 3.74 -13.64 -2.53
CA GLN A 49 4.91 -14.32 -1.95
C GLN A 49 5.11 -13.88 -0.51
N MET A 50 5.82 -14.68 0.29
CA MET A 50 6.23 -14.26 1.64
C MET A 50 7.43 -13.32 1.60
N ASP A 51 7.47 -12.34 2.50
CA ASP A 51 8.64 -11.50 2.73
C ASP A 51 9.65 -12.18 3.67
N ALA A 52 10.80 -11.54 3.85
CA ALA A 52 11.87 -12.03 4.74
C ALA A 52 11.47 -12.09 6.23
N ASN A 53 10.36 -11.45 6.61
CA ASN A 53 9.84 -11.39 7.97
C ASN A 53 8.71 -12.42 8.21
N GLY A 54 8.46 -13.32 7.25
CA GLY A 54 7.41 -14.33 7.36
C GLY A 54 5.99 -13.77 7.15
N ARG A 55 5.85 -12.58 6.57
CA ARG A 55 4.57 -11.93 6.28
C ARG A 55 4.27 -12.02 4.80
N GLY A 56 3.02 -11.80 4.39
CA GLY A 56 2.71 -11.65 2.97
C GLY A 56 3.41 -10.40 2.42
N GLY A 57 4.10 -10.56 1.30
CA GLY A 57 4.88 -9.53 0.65
C GLY A 57 4.02 -8.38 0.16
N TYR A 58 4.65 -7.22 0.03
CA TYR A 58 4.01 -6.00 -0.41
C TYR A 58 4.94 -5.25 -1.36
N SER A 59 4.39 -4.81 -2.50
CA SER A 59 5.09 -3.97 -3.46
C SER A 59 4.36 -2.65 -3.69
N ALA A 60 5.08 -1.54 -3.51
CA ALA A 60 4.55 -0.19 -3.76
C ALA A 60 4.22 0.02 -5.24
N GLU A 61 5.07 -0.51 -6.12
CA GLU A 61 4.88 -0.46 -7.57
C GLU A 61 3.64 -1.24 -8.00
N LEU A 62 3.45 -2.45 -7.48
CA LEU A 62 2.27 -3.25 -7.80
C LEU A 62 0.98 -2.56 -7.33
N ALA A 63 1.02 -1.97 -6.13
CA ALA A 63 -0.12 -1.23 -5.60
C ALA A 63 -0.46 0.00 -6.48
N GLN A 64 0.57 0.71 -6.93
CA GLN A 64 0.43 1.88 -7.81
C GLN A 64 -0.09 1.50 -9.20
N SER A 65 0.44 0.42 -9.79
CA SER A 65 0.01 -0.10 -11.10
C SER A 65 -1.48 -0.45 -11.10
N LYS A 66 -1.96 -1.16 -10.05
CA LYS A 66 -3.39 -1.49 -9.90
C LYS A 66 -4.30 -0.26 -9.80
N ILE A 67 -3.82 0.86 -9.26
CA ILE A 67 -4.58 2.13 -9.23
C ILE A 67 -4.70 2.72 -10.64
N TYR A 68 -3.60 2.69 -11.41
CA TYR A 68 -3.61 3.19 -12.79
C TYR A 68 -4.47 2.32 -13.71
N ALA A 69 -4.36 1.00 -13.62
CA ALA A 69 -5.21 0.07 -14.37
C ALA A 69 -6.69 0.33 -14.09
N ARG A 70 -7.08 0.42 -12.81
CA ARG A 70 -8.45 0.77 -12.40
C ARG A 70 -8.93 2.11 -12.95
N ARG A 71 -8.03 3.10 -13.07
CA ARG A 71 -8.37 4.42 -13.63
C ARG A 71 -8.59 4.34 -15.13
N GLN A 72 -7.78 3.58 -15.86
CA GLN A 72 -7.94 3.37 -17.30
C GLN A 72 -9.26 2.65 -17.62
N GLU A 73 -9.56 1.56 -16.90
CA GLU A 73 -10.84 0.83 -17.05
C GLU A 73 -12.07 1.74 -16.86
N LEU A 74 -12.01 2.71 -15.94
CA LEU A 74 -13.11 3.64 -15.70
C LEU A 74 -13.24 4.70 -16.82
N GLN A 75 -12.13 5.06 -17.46
CA GLN A 75 -12.13 6.01 -18.57
C GLN A 75 -12.65 5.38 -19.87
N GLU A 76 -12.39 4.09 -20.07
CA GLU A 76 -12.83 3.34 -21.27
C GLU A 76 -14.31 2.90 -21.23
N ARG A 77 -14.99 3.07 -20.09
CA ARG A 77 -16.42 2.74 -19.91
C ARG A 77 -17.37 3.91 -20.23
N HIS A 78 -16.83 5.04 -20.69
CA HIS A 78 -17.55 6.23 -21.10
C HIS A 78 -17.35 6.49 -22.59
#